data_AF-A0A1Z9J2C9-F1
#
_entry.id   AF-A0A1Z9J2C9-F1
#
_cell.length_a   1.000
_cell.length_b   1.000
_cell.length_c   1.000
_cell.angle_alpha   90.00
_cell.angle_beta   90.00
_cell.angle_gamma   90.00
#
_symmetry.space_group_name_H-M   'P 1'
#
loop_
_entity.id
_entity.type
_entity.pdbx_description
1 polymer ?
#
loop_
_entity_poly.entity_id
_entity_poly.type
_entity_poly.pdbx_seq_one_letter_code
_entity_poly.pdbx_strand_id
1 'polypeptide(L)' 'MALLELNLPEQGTESERITLGSDLEPGQRPLGIVRAHVWQSTRTPWYWSLVGCTVVPAFDFDSFNMAPEGWSPGLTNP' A
#
# COMPACT_ATOMS: atom_id res chain seq x y z
N MET A 1 17.58 8.37 -3.41
CA MET A 1 16.58 7.42 -3.94
C MET A 1 15.27 7.66 -3.23
N ALA A 2 14.18 7.88 -3.97
CA ALA A 2 12.82 7.99 -3.43
C ALA A 2 12.20 6.59 -3.47
N LEU A 3 11.96 6.00 -2.30
CA LEU A 3 11.54 4.61 -2.16
C LEU A 3 10.30 4.57 -1.26
N LEU A 4 9.27 3.85 -1.67
CA LEU A 4 8.03 3.72 -0.90
C LEU A 4 7.71 2.25 -0.72
N GLU A 5 7.59 1.81 0.53
CA GLU A 5 7.09 0.48 0.86
C GLU A 5 5.56 0.52 0.82
N LEU A 6 4.95 -0.28 -0.04
CA LEU A 6 3.51 -0.49 -0.12
C LEU A 6 3.16 -1.86 0.47
N ASN A 7 2.34 -1.88 1.50
CA ASN A 7 1.85 -3.10 2.13
C ASN A 7 0.39 -3.33 1.74
N LEU A 8 0.11 -4.53 1.24
CA LEU A 8 -1.18 -5.01 0.74
C LEU A 8 -1.55 -6.28 1.50
N PRO A 9 -2.06 -6.16 2.74
CA PRO A 9 -2.57 -7.30 3.49
C PRO A 9 -3.70 -8.02 2.75
N GLU A 10 -3.64 -9.33 2.73
CA GLU A 10 -4.71 -10.19 2.21
C GLU A 10 -5.27 -11.04 3.37
N GLN A 11 -6.60 -11.20 3.42
CA GLN A 11 -7.23 -11.98 4.48
C GLN A 11 -6.90 -13.47 4.31
N GLY A 12 -6.23 -14.06 5.31
CA GLY A 12 -5.93 -15.49 5.36
C GLY A 12 -4.64 -15.92 4.69
N THR A 13 -3.82 -14.99 4.17
CA THR A 13 -2.51 -15.24 3.54
C THR A 13 -1.46 -14.25 4.05
N GLU A 14 -0.19 -14.47 3.67
CA GLU A 14 0.90 -13.54 3.95
C GLU A 14 0.67 -12.21 3.21
N SER A 15 0.91 -11.08 3.89
CA SER A 15 0.72 -9.76 3.29
C SER A 15 1.70 -9.53 2.14
N GLU A 16 1.20 -9.06 1.00
CA GLU A 16 2.05 -8.68 -0.12
C GLU A 16 2.75 -7.35 0.20
N ARG A 17 4.07 -7.29 0.00
CA ARG A 17 4.88 -6.07 0.13
C ARG A 17 5.55 -5.73 -1.18
N ILE A 18 5.31 -4.52 -1.67
CA ILE A 18 5.88 -3.98 -2.89
C ILE A 18 6.81 -2.83 -2.53
N THR A 19 8.05 -2.90 -3.03
CA THR A 19 8.99 -1.79 -2.93
C THR A 19 8.88 -0.92 -4.18
N LEU A 20 8.28 0.26 -4.06
CA LEU A 20 8.19 1.21 -5.15
C LEU A 20 9.47 2.03 -5.29
N GLY A 21 10.03 2.02 -6.49
CA GLY A 21 11.29 2.69 -6.82
C GLY A 21 11.73 2.41 -8.25
N SER A 22 12.79 3.09 -8.68
CA SER A 22 13.29 3.04 -10.06
C SER A 22 14.34 1.96 -10.31
N ASP A 23 14.83 1.30 -9.26
CA ASP A 23 15.90 0.31 -9.38
C ASP A 23 15.35 -1.10 -9.54
N LEU A 24 15.29 -1.58 -10.79
CA LEU A 24 14.62 -2.83 -11.14
C LEU A 24 15.40 -4.08 -10.74
N GLU A 25 16.74 -4.00 -10.72
CA GLU A 25 17.62 -5.13 -10.40
C GLU A 25 17.39 -5.68 -8.97
N PRO A 26 17.28 -4.85 -7.91
CA PRO A 26 16.95 -5.33 -6.56
C PRO A 26 15.45 -5.62 -6.37
N GLY A 27 14.66 -5.71 -7.44
CA GLY A 27 13.24 -6.08 -7.36
C GLY A 27 12.28 -4.93 -7.07
N GLN A 28 12.73 -3.66 -7.12
CA GLN A 28 11.79 -2.53 -7.01
C GLN A 28 10.89 -2.48 -8.24
N ARG A 29 9.75 -1.83 -8.08
CA ARG A 29 8.79 -1.61 -9.17
C ARG A 29 8.45 -0.12 -9.25
N PRO A 30 8.44 0.49 -10.44
CA PRO A 30 8.04 1.90 -10.57
C PRO A 30 6.54 2.10 -10.37
N LEU A 31 5.76 1.01 -10.40
CA LEU A 31 4.31 1.00 -10.28
C LEU A 31 3.86 -0.16 -9.38
N GLY A 32 2.90 0.11 -8.50
CA GLY A 32 2.21 -0.89 -7.68
C GLY A 32 0.72 -0.87 -7.99
N ILE A 33 0.11 -2.06 -8.07
CA ILE A 33 -1.33 -2.19 -8.31
C ILE A 33 -2.00 -2.61 -7.00
N VAL A 34 -2.94 -1.78 -6.56
CA VAL A 34 -3.82 -2.09 -5.42
C VAL A 34 -5.14 -2.60 -5.97
N ARG A 35 -5.48 -3.85 -5.68
CA ARG A 35 -6.77 -4.43 -6.08
C ARG A 35 -7.92 -3.74 -5.32
N ALA A 36 -9.09 -3.67 -5.94
CA ALA A 36 -10.28 -3.14 -5.27
C ALA A 36 -10.56 -3.89 -3.96
N HIS A 37 -11.00 -3.16 -2.94
CA HIS A 37 -11.36 -3.67 -1.61
C HIS A 37 -10.21 -4.27 -0.78
N VAL A 38 -8.96 -4.13 -1.23
CA VAL A 38 -7.78 -4.51 -0.45
C VAL A 38 -7.34 -3.33 0.43
N TRP A 39 -7.11 -3.60 1.71
CA TRP A 39 -6.47 -2.62 2.60
C TRP A 39 -5.07 -2.29 2.10
N GLN A 40 -4.66 -1.03 2.22
CA GLN A 40 -3.32 -0.61 1.85
C GLN A 40 -2.72 0.30 2.91
N SER A 41 -1.40 0.21 3.09
CA SER A 41 -0.63 1.17 3.88
C SER A 41 0.73 1.39 3.25
N THR A 42 1.30 2.57 3.45
CA THR A 42 2.59 2.93 2.85
C THR A 42 3.55 3.53 3.86
N ARG A 43 4.84 3.22 3.72
CA ARG A 43 5.92 3.79 4.54
C ARG A 43 7.04 4.30 3.65
N THR A 44 7.51 5.51 3.94
CA THR A 44 8.75 6.05 3.37
C THR A 44 9.89 5.76 4.35
N PRO A 45 10.88 4.91 4.02
CA PRO A 45 11.97 4.56 4.93
C PRO A 45 13.05 5.64 5.05
N TRP A 46 13.11 6.58 4.10
CA TRP A 46 14.08 7.68 4.07
C TRP A 46 13.37 9.04 4.21
N TYR A 47 13.98 10.10 3.67
CA TYR A 47 13.50 11.48 3.85
C TYR A 47 12.10 11.73 3.28
N TRP A 48 11.86 11.35 2.02
CA TRP A 48 10.59 11.58 1.34
C TRP A 48 10.41 10.63 0.14
N SER A 49 9.16 10.45 -0.25
CA SER A 49 8.75 9.77 -1.48
C SER A 49 7.61 10.55 -2.11
N LEU A 50 7.70 10.81 -3.42
CA LEU A 50 6.66 11.44 -4.21
C LEU A 50 6.09 10.39 -5.15
N VAL A 51 4.77 10.23 -5.11
CA VAL A 51 4.05 9.25 -5.92
C VAL A 51 2.81 9.87 -6.55
N GLY A 52 2.40 9.33 -7.69
CA GLY A 52 1.06 9.55 -8.24
C GLY A 52 0.18 8.34 -7.93
N CYS A 53 -1.06 8.60 -7.53
CA CYS A 53 -2.08 7.56 -7.34
C CYS A 53 -3.19 7.80 -8.35
N THR A 54 -3.40 6.86 -9.27
CA THR A 54 -4.53 6.86 -10.19
C THR A 54 -5.51 5.79 -9.75
N VAL A 55 -6.77 6.17 -9.58
CA VAL A 55 -7.83 5.26 -9.12
C VAL A 55 -8.85 5.11 -10.25
N VAL A 56 -9.21 3.86 -10.55
CA VAL A 56 -10.24 3.53 -11.53
C VAL A 56 -11.19 2.50 -10.90
N PRO A 57 -12.52 2.77 -10.86
CA PRO A 57 -13.21 4.03 -11.22
C PRO A 57 -12.72 5.27 -10.45
N ALA A 58 -13.19 6.46 -10.84
CA ALA A 58 -12.79 7.70 -10.17
C ALA A 58 -12.99 7.60 -8.64
N PHE A 59 -12.04 8.15 -7.90
CA PHE A 59 -12.09 8.16 -6.44
C PHE A 59 -13.35 8.91 -5.95
N ASP A 60 -14.03 8.32 -4.97
CA ASP A 60 -15.18 8.89 -4.27
C ASP A 60 -15.02 8.67 -2.76
N PHE A 61 -15.27 9.71 -1.96
CA PHE A 61 -15.19 9.63 -0.50
C PHE A 61 -16.21 8.65 0.08
N ASP A 62 -17.37 8.45 -0.57
CA ASP A 62 -18.37 7.47 -0.14
C ASP A 62 -17.86 6.02 -0.22
N SER A 63 -16.80 5.79 -1.02
CA SER A 63 -16.12 4.50 -1.14
C SER A 63 -14.86 4.38 -0.28
N PHE A 64 -14.43 5.46 0.36
CA PHE A 64 -13.22 5.51 1.16
C PHE A 64 -13.47 5.09 2.60
N ASN A 65 -12.60 4.21 3.11
CA ASN A 65 -12.64 3.76 4.50
C ASN A 65 -11.24 3.86 5.10
N MET A 66 -11.15 4.37 6.34
CA MET A 66 -9.94 4.28 7.15
C MET A 66 -10.16 3.26 8.26
N ALA A 67 -9.14 2.43 8.49
CA ALA A 67 -9.14 1.58 9.65
C ALA A 67 -9.11 2.42 10.94
N PRO A 68 -9.72 1.93 12.03
CA PRO A 68 -9.60 2.58 13.34
C PRO A 68 -8.14 2.72 13.77
N GLU A 69 -7.87 3.69 14.64
CA GLU A 69 -6.55 3.83 15.25
C GLU A 69 -6.15 2.52 15.99
N GLY A 70 -4.89 2.11 15.82
CA GLY A 70 -4.37 0.88 16.42
C GLY A 70 -4.77 -0.42 15.72
N TRP A 71 -5.64 -0.38 14.70
CA TRP A 71 -5.94 -1.56 13.90
C TRP A 71 -4.73 -2.01 13.07
N SER A 72 -4.56 -3.33 12.91
CA SER A 72 -3.63 -3.90 11.91
C SER A 72 -4.23 -5.17 11.31
N PRO A 73 -3.95 -5.45 10.02
CA PRO A 73 -4.42 -6.68 9.38
C PRO A 73 -3.87 -7.91 10.09
N GLY A 74 -4.73 -8.90 10.38
CA GLY A 74 -4.34 -10.13 11.09
C GLY A 74 -4.31 -10.02 12.62
N LEU A 75 -4.41 -8.81 13.19
CA LEU A 75 -4.79 -8.64 14.60
C LEU A 75 -6.31 -8.79 14.69
N THR A 76 -6.80 -10.01 14.92
CA THR A 76 -8.14 -10.16 15.51
C THR A 76 -8.06 -9.52 16.89
N ASN A 77 -8.75 -8.40 17.10
CA ASN A 77 -8.97 -7.91 18.46
C ASN A 77 -9.59 -9.06 19.27
N PRO A 78 -9.08 -9.42 20.47
CA PRO A 78 -9.77 -10.36 21.33
C PRO A 78 -11.20 -9.89 21.66
#